data_AF-A0A3D0C8W8-F1
#
_entry.id   AF-A0A3D0C8W8-F1
#
_cell.length_a   1.000
_cell.length_b   1.000
_cell.length_c   1.000
_cell.angle_alpha   90.00
_cell.angle_beta   90.00
_cell.angle_gamma   90.00
#
_symmetry.space_group_name_H-M   'P 1'
#
loop_
_entity.id
_entity.type
_entity.pdbx_description
1 polymer ?
#
loop_
_entity_poly.entity_id
_entity_poly.type
_entity_poly.pdbx_seq_one_letter_code
_entity_poly.pdbx_strand_id
1 'polypeptide(L)'
;MARNGSGSYVNPYPNFVAGTVISSDQVDANNSDIATALTQSIAVDGQSVVTANIPMANKKFTGLAVGNASTDSATLGQVQASAYVFCGTMGAGADAGTLAPTPAITAYAVG
;
A
#
# COMPACT_ATOMS: atom_id res chain seq x y z
N MET A 1 -16.80 4.65 15.21
CA MET A 1 -16.58 5.89 14.45
C MET A 1 -15.30 5.74 13.65
N ALA A 2 -15.37 5.98 12.35
CA ALA A 2 -14.18 6.03 11.50
C ALA A 2 -13.39 7.31 11.81
N ARG A 3 -12.08 7.28 11.56
CA ARG A 3 -11.22 8.47 11.57
C ARG A 3 -11.82 9.57 10.67
N ASN A 4 -11.55 10.84 10.97
CA ASN A 4 -12.17 12.00 10.30
C ASN A 4 -11.73 12.24 8.83
N GLY A 5 -11.74 11.24 7.95
CA GLY A 5 -11.35 11.33 6.54
C GLY A 5 -9.87 11.67 6.27
N SER A 6 -9.18 12.25 7.26
CA SER A 6 -7.76 12.63 7.27
C SER A 6 -6.95 11.74 8.22
N GLY A 7 -7.55 10.66 8.71
CA GLY A 7 -6.88 9.70 9.57
C GLY A 7 -6.78 10.08 11.05
N SER A 8 -7.36 11.21 11.49
CA SER A 8 -7.38 11.56 12.92
C SER A 8 -8.48 10.79 13.65
N TYR A 9 -8.11 10.18 14.77
CA TYR A 9 -9.01 9.52 15.69
C TYR A 9 -9.31 10.44 16.88
N VAL A 10 -10.58 10.54 17.27
CA VAL A 10 -11.01 11.27 18.46
C VAL A 10 -11.90 10.33 19.26
N ASN A 11 -11.62 10.22 20.55
CA ASN A 11 -12.40 9.39 21.45
C ASN A 11 -13.85 9.91 21.52
N PRO A 12 -14.88 9.04 21.50
CA PRO A 12 -16.27 9.48 21.51
C PRO A 12 -16.69 10.14 22.83
N TYR A 13 -15.93 9.92 23.90
CA TYR A 13 -16.17 10.51 25.21
C TYR A 13 -14.94 11.25 25.76
N PRO A 14 -15.14 12.22 26.68
CA PRO A 14 -14.05 12.92 27.36
C PRO A 14 -13.11 11.97 28.12
N ASN A 15 -11.91 12.47 28.40
CA ASN A 15 -10.96 11.78 29.26
C ASN A 15 -11.57 11.55 30.66
N PHE A 16 -11.22 10.41 31.26
CA PHE A 16 -11.62 10.12 32.63
C PHE A 16 -11.01 11.13 33.61
N VAL A 17 -11.79 11.50 34.63
CA VAL A 17 -11.38 12.47 35.66
C VAL A 17 -11.00 11.70 36.93
N ALA A 18 -9.82 12.00 37.47
CA ALA A 18 -9.36 11.37 38.70
C ALA A 18 -10.32 11.63 39.87
N GLY A 19 -10.59 10.60 40.68
CA GLY A 19 -11.51 10.68 41.81
C GLY A 19 -13.00 10.57 41.45
N THR A 20 -13.35 10.30 40.19
CA THR A 20 -14.74 10.06 39.76
C THR A 20 -14.99 8.58 39.44
N VAL A 21 -16.23 8.12 39.62
CA VAL A 21 -16.64 6.76 39.23
C VAL A 21 -16.71 6.68 37.71
N ILE A 22 -16.07 5.67 37.13
CA ILE A 22 -16.07 5.43 35.68
C ILE A 22 -17.31 4.60 35.30
N SER A 23 -17.98 5.00 34.21
CA SER A 23 -19.08 4.23 33.63
C SER A 23 -18.57 3.08 32.78
N SER A 24 -19.06 1.86 33.03
CA SER A 24 -18.78 0.68 32.19
C SER A 24 -19.24 0.89 30.76
N ASP A 25 -20.41 1.48 30.56
CA ASP A 25 -20.97 1.72 29.22
C ASP A 25 -20.07 2.65 28.39
N GLN A 26 -19.48 3.67 29.04
CA GLN A 26 -18.52 4.57 28.40
C GLN A 26 -17.22 3.85 28.03
N VAL A 27 -16.74 2.95 28.90
CA VAL A 27 -15.53 2.16 28.64
C VAL A 27 -15.76 1.19 27.48
N ASP A 28 -16.87 0.47 27.48
CA ASP A 28 -17.21 -0.49 26.42
C ASP A 28 -17.39 0.21 25.08
N ALA A 29 -18.04 1.37 25.08
CA ALA A 29 -18.19 2.19 23.88
C ALA A 29 -16.84 2.72 23.35
N ASN A 30 -15.95 3.21 24.24
CA ASN A 30 -14.59 3.61 23.84
C ASN A 30 -13.81 2.44 23.25
N ASN A 31 -13.84 1.26 23.89
CA ASN A 31 -13.09 0.09 23.43
C ASN A 31 -13.60 -0.43 22.08
N SER A 32 -14.91 -0.49 21.89
CA SER A 32 -15.54 -0.86 20.61
C SER A 32 -15.17 0.11 19.48
N ASP A 33 -15.13 1.40 19.81
CA ASP A 33 -14.77 2.45 18.87
C ASP A 33 -13.30 2.38 18.45
N ILE A 34 -12.39 2.18 19.41
CA ILE A 34 -10.96 1.97 19.16
C ILE A 34 -10.73 0.72 18.30
N ALA A 35 -11.40 -0.40 18.60
CA ALA A 35 -11.29 -1.62 17.80
C ALA A 35 -11.73 -1.38 16.34
N THR A 36 -12.79 -0.60 16.15
CA THR A 36 -13.28 -0.19 14.83
C THR A 36 -12.29 0.73 14.11
N ALA A 37 -11.66 1.67 14.82
CA ALA A 37 -10.67 2.58 14.25
C ALA A 37 -9.36 1.86 13.87
N LEU A 38 -8.92 0.88 14.66
CA LEU A 38 -7.78 0.03 14.35
C LEU A 38 -8.04 -0.85 13.14
N THR A 39 -9.23 -1.47 13.05
CA THR A 39 -9.63 -2.29 11.90
C THR A 39 -9.64 -1.50 10.58
N GLN A 40 -9.96 -0.21 10.63
CA GLN A 40 -9.93 0.67 9.46
C GLN A 40 -8.54 1.26 9.15
N SER A 41 -7.49 0.84 9.87
CA SER A 41 -6.12 1.27 9.63
C SER A 41 -5.37 0.27 8.75
N ILE A 42 -4.30 0.74 8.08
CA ILE A 42 -3.37 -0.15 7.38
C ILE A 42 -2.42 -0.76 8.42
N ALA A 43 -2.44 -2.09 8.56
CA ALA A 43 -1.58 -2.83 9.46
C ALA A 43 -0.15 -2.86 8.92
N VAL A 44 0.82 -2.70 9.82
CA VAL A 44 2.26 -2.60 9.48
C VAL A 44 2.83 -3.89 8.89
N ASP A 45 2.18 -5.02 9.16
CA ASP A 45 2.52 -6.35 8.65
C ASP A 45 1.84 -6.66 7.31
N GLY A 46 1.07 -5.73 6.75
CA GLY A 46 0.47 -5.85 5.42
C GLY A 46 -0.82 -6.65 5.36
N GLN A 47 -1.46 -6.98 6.50
CA GLN A 47 -2.71 -7.75 6.48
C GLN A 47 -3.95 -6.93 6.07
N SER A 48 -3.87 -5.60 6.06
CA SER A 48 -5.01 -4.75 5.67
C SER A 48 -5.20 -4.72 4.15
N VAL A 49 -6.42 -5.01 3.70
CA VAL A 49 -6.81 -4.85 2.29
C VAL A 49 -7.06 -3.38 1.99
N VAL A 50 -6.30 -2.82 1.04
CA VAL A 50 -6.48 -1.45 0.57
C VAL A 50 -7.62 -1.41 -0.45
N THR A 51 -8.76 -0.81 -0.07
CA THR A 51 -10.00 -0.80 -0.88
C THR A 51 -10.22 0.49 -1.67
N ALA A 52 -9.35 1.49 -1.50
CA ALA A 52 -9.40 2.78 -2.20
C ALA A 52 -8.00 3.35 -2.45
N ASN A 53 -7.89 4.34 -3.34
CA ASN A 53 -6.64 5.03 -3.63
C ASN A 53 -6.09 5.74 -2.37
N ILE A 54 -4.77 5.70 -2.18
CA ILE A 54 -4.09 6.32 -1.03
C ILE A 54 -3.43 7.65 -1.46
N PRO A 55 -3.98 8.82 -1.08
CA PRO A 55 -3.34 10.10 -1.35
C PRO A 55 -2.13 10.30 -0.43
N MET A 56 -0.95 10.57 -1.01
CA MET A 56 0.30 10.69 -0.26
C MET A 56 0.66 12.12 0.17
N ALA A 57 -0.16 13.13 -0.14
CA ALA A 57 0.07 14.53 0.23
C ALA A 57 1.52 15.02 -0.05
N ASN A 58 2.01 14.79 -1.27
CA ASN A 58 3.38 15.09 -1.72
C ASN A 58 4.51 14.33 -1.00
N LYS A 59 4.21 13.22 -0.33
CA LYS A 59 5.21 12.30 0.25
C LYS A 59 5.57 11.18 -0.72
N LYS A 60 6.77 10.64 -0.54
CA LYS A 60 7.34 9.55 -1.34
C LYS A 60 7.15 8.21 -0.65
N PHE A 61 7.06 7.13 -1.42
CA PHE A 61 7.30 5.79 -0.91
C PHE A 61 8.81 5.52 -0.90
N THR A 62 9.37 5.24 0.27
CA THR A 62 10.80 5.00 0.48
C THR A 62 11.03 3.61 1.06
N GLY A 63 12.18 2.99 0.76
CA GLY A 63 12.50 1.65 1.27
C GLY A 63 11.78 0.50 0.54
N LEU A 64 11.21 0.75 -0.65
CA LEU A 64 10.66 -0.30 -1.50
C LEU A 64 11.77 -1.25 -1.97
N ALA A 65 11.51 -2.55 -1.91
CA ALA A 65 12.33 -3.53 -2.59
C ALA A 65 12.23 -3.35 -4.13
N VAL A 66 13.24 -3.83 -4.83
CA VAL A 66 13.27 -3.85 -6.30
C VAL A 66 12.18 -4.81 -6.78
N GLY A 67 11.12 -4.29 -7.39
CA GLY A 67 10.03 -5.12 -7.93
C GLY A 67 10.54 -6.09 -9.00
N ASN A 68 9.90 -7.24 -9.18
CA ASN A 68 10.27 -8.23 -10.20
C ASN A 68 9.05 -8.85 -10.89
N ALA A 69 7.91 -8.95 -10.20
CA ALA A 69 6.64 -9.38 -10.76
C ALA A 69 5.89 -8.20 -11.42
N SER A 70 4.94 -8.53 -12.29
CA SER A 70 4.11 -7.53 -13.00
C SER A 70 3.19 -6.73 -12.07
N THR A 71 2.95 -7.22 -10.85
CA THR A 71 2.10 -6.58 -9.84
C THR A 71 2.88 -5.76 -8.82
N ASP A 72 4.21 -5.73 -8.91
CA ASP A 72 5.05 -5.03 -7.95
C ASP A 72 5.11 -3.53 -8.25
N SER A 73 5.38 -2.74 -7.20
CA SER A 73 5.75 -1.34 -7.39
C SER A 73 7.17 -1.21 -7.96
N ALA A 74 7.36 -0.35 -8.95
CA ALA A 74 8.68 -0.01 -9.45
C ALA A 74 9.37 1.03 -8.55
N THR A 75 10.67 0.85 -8.31
CA THR A 75 11.52 1.88 -7.71
C THR A 75 12.00 2.88 -8.77
N LEU A 76 12.30 4.12 -8.37
CA LEU A 76 12.82 5.13 -9.30
C LEU A 76 14.12 4.68 -10.00
N GLY A 77 14.99 3.96 -9.29
CA GLY A 77 16.24 3.44 -9.85
C GLY A 77 16.01 2.44 -11.00
N GLN A 78 15.00 1.58 -10.88
CA GLN A 78 14.63 0.66 -11.96
C GLN A 78 14.12 1.40 -13.20
N VAL A 79 13.33 2.45 -13.02
CA VAL A 79 12.83 3.28 -14.12
C VAL A 79 13.98 4.00 -14.83
N GLN A 80 14.91 4.60 -14.07
CA GLN A 80 16.09 5.27 -14.62
C GLN A 80 17.04 4.32 -15.36
N ALA A 81 17.13 3.08 -14.92
CA ALA A 81 17.92 2.03 -15.58
C ALA A 81 17.21 1.42 -16.80
N SER A 82 16.00 1.88 -17.16
CA SER A 82 15.19 1.29 -18.24
C SER A 82 14.96 -0.22 -18.06
N ALA A 83 14.84 -0.69 -16.81
CA ALA A 83 14.73 -2.12 -16.49
C ALA A 83 13.42 -2.77 -17.00
N TYR A 84 12.38 -1.97 -17.27
CA TYR A 84 11.05 -2.43 -17.69
C TYR A 84 10.57 -1.72 -18.97
N VAL A 85 11.40 -1.74 -20.03
CA VAL A 85 10.99 -1.27 -21.36
C VAL A 85 10.27 -2.41 -22.09
N PHE A 86 9.20 -2.08 -22.82
CA PHE A 86 8.51 -3.02 -23.69
C PHE A 86 9.53 -3.66 -24.65
N CYS A 87 9.69 -5.00 -24.56
CA CYS A 87 10.66 -5.83 -25.29
C CYS A 87 12.13 -5.86 -24.81
N GLY A 88 12.45 -5.32 -23.63
CA GLY A 88 13.75 -5.55 -22.94
C GLY A 88 14.99 -5.03 -23.68
N THR A 89 16.13 -5.72 -23.49
CA THR A 89 17.38 -5.47 -24.24
C THR A 89 17.39 -6.31 -25.51
N MET A 90 17.56 -5.69 -26.68
CA MET A 90 17.78 -6.41 -27.94
C MET A 90 19.22 -6.92 -27.99
N GLY A 91 19.40 -8.23 -28.11
CA GLY A 91 20.70 -8.80 -28.48
C GLY A 91 21.04 -8.43 -29.93
N ALA A 92 22.25 -7.92 -30.18
CA ALA A 92 22.68 -7.60 -31.54
C ALA A 92 23.03 -8.88 -32.32
N GLY A 93 22.32 -9.10 -33.44
CA GLY A 93 22.63 -10.12 -34.45
C GLY A 93 22.34 -9.53 -35.83
N ALA A 94 23.18 -9.84 -36.83
CA ALA A 94 23.09 -9.23 -38.16
C ALA A 94 21.75 -9.49 -38.87
N ASP A 95 21.10 -10.62 -38.58
CA ASP A 95 19.89 -11.07 -39.28
C ASP A 95 18.74 -11.54 -38.34
N ALA A 96 18.94 -11.55 -37.01
CA ALA A 96 17.92 -11.89 -36.02
C ALA A 96 18.23 -11.26 -34.66
N GLY A 97 17.31 -10.46 -34.12
CA GLY A 97 17.37 -9.93 -32.76
C GLY A 97 16.55 -10.77 -31.80
N THR A 98 17.16 -11.29 -30.74
CA THR A 98 16.41 -11.93 -29.63
C THR A 98 15.99 -10.86 -28.63
N LEU A 99 14.70 -10.80 -28.33
CA LEU A 99 14.11 -9.92 -27.33
C LEU A 99 13.88 -10.71 -26.05
N ALA A 100 14.36 -10.19 -24.92
CA ALA A 100 14.18 -10.79 -23.60
C ALA A 100 13.36 -9.83 -22.71
N PRO A 101 12.03 -9.80 -22.85
CA PRO A 101 11.18 -8.94 -22.04
C PRO A 101 11.19 -9.38 -20.57
N THR A 102 11.22 -8.40 -19.66
CA THR A 102 10.98 -8.58 -18.23
C THR A 102 9.83 -7.66 -17.80
N PRO A 103 8.73 -8.19 -17.24
CA PRO A 103 8.43 -9.61 -16.99
C PRO A 103 8.30 -10.46 -18.27
N ALA A 104 8.60 -11.76 -18.18
CA ALA A 104 8.52 -12.66 -19.34
C ALA A 104 7.07 -12.80 -19.83
N ILE A 105 6.89 -12.82 -21.15
CA ILE A 105 5.58 -13.05 -21.77
C ILE A 105 5.25 -14.55 -21.61
N THR A 106 4.31 -14.87 -20.72
CA THR A 106 3.89 -16.25 -20.44
C THR A 106 2.91 -16.81 -21.46
N ALA A 107 2.24 -15.95 -22.23
CA ALA A 107 1.36 -16.35 -23.32
C ALA A 107 1.35 -15.30 -24.45
N TYR A 108 1.54 -15.76 -25.68
CA TYR A 108 1.27 -14.96 -26.88
C TYR A 108 -0.07 -15.38 -27.46
N ALA A 109 -1.09 -14.53 -27.33
CA ALA A 109 -2.34 -14.72 -28.05
C ALA A 109 -2.13 -14.19 -29.48
N VAL A 110 -2.04 -15.09 -30.45
CA VAL A 110 -2.08 -14.71 -31.87
C VAL A 110 -3.50 -14.22 -32.15
N GLY A 111 -3.62 -12.99 -32.67
CA GLY A 111 -4.85 -12.48 -33.26
C GLY A 111 -5.01 -12.98 -34.69
#